data_AF-A0A398B0U1-F1
#
_entry.id   AF-A0A398B0U1-F1
#
_cell.length_a   1.000
_cell.length_b   1.000
_cell.length_c   1.000
_cell.angle_alpha   90.00
_cell.angle_beta   90.00
_cell.angle_gamma   90.00
#
_symmetry.space_group_name_H-M   'P 1'
#
loop_
_entity.id
_entity.type
_entity.pdbx_description
1 polymer ?
#
loop_
_entity_poly.entity_id
_entity_poly.type
_entity_poly.pdbx_seq_one_letter_code
_entity_poly.pdbx_strand_id
1 'polypeptide(L)'
;MNNDERIHLLAKELIPLYDDLAADTRLVVEEHARTCKICNEELRRFNATFAPLAAKEEVEPNAEIKPFKKLQAFKALMVGLLFLARFLLIGLLVAAFDPAAPRLLGGNIIMFYFPLAAASLSILYFFYRKLWFWVLVLFDVFILFFLDEVIYYLLL
;
A
#
# COMPACT_ATOMS: atom_id res chain seq x y z
N MET A 1 19.68 27.41 18.63
CA MET A 1 19.01 26.16 19.02
C MET A 1 20.00 25.29 19.73
N ASN A 2 19.72 24.95 20.98
CA ASN A 2 20.56 24.04 21.78
C ASN A 2 20.29 22.58 21.34
N ASN A 3 21.24 21.67 21.53
CA ASN A 3 21.06 20.26 21.16
C ASN A 3 19.86 19.62 21.88
N ASP A 4 19.63 19.98 23.14
CA ASP A 4 18.47 19.49 23.91
C ASP A 4 17.13 19.92 23.31
N GLU A 5 17.08 21.10 22.71
CA GLU A 5 15.88 21.65 22.09
C GLU A 5 15.55 20.94 20.77
N ARG A 6 16.60 20.52 20.03
CA ARG A 6 16.46 19.69 18.82
C ARG A 6 15.98 18.29 19.17
N ILE A 7 16.53 17.68 20.22
CA ILE A 7 16.13 16.35 20.69
C ILE A 7 14.71 16.39 21.25
N HIS A 8 14.32 17.46 21.95
CA HIS A 8 12.96 17.65 22.44
C HIS A 8 11.92 17.66 21.31
N LEU A 9 12.19 18.45 20.25
CA LEU A 9 11.31 18.53 19.10
C LEU A 9 11.19 17.17 18.40
N LEU A 10 12.32 16.49 18.21
CA LEU A 10 12.36 15.17 17.59
C LEU A 10 11.62 14.12 18.42
N ALA A 11 11.85 14.08 19.73
CA ALA A 11 11.19 13.15 20.64
C ALA A 11 9.67 13.33 20.62
N LYS A 12 9.19 14.57 20.60
CA LYS A 12 7.76 14.88 20.51
C LYS A 12 7.10 14.35 19.23
N GLU A 13 7.79 14.42 18.09
CA GLU A 13 7.30 13.86 16.83
C GLU A 13 7.35 12.33 16.80
N LEU A 14 8.29 11.73 17.54
CA LEU A 14 8.52 10.28 17.56
C LEU A 14 7.69 9.51 18.59
N ILE A 15 7.29 10.13 19.72
CA ILE A 15 6.48 9.48 20.77
C ILE A 15 5.16 8.87 20.24
N PRO A 16 4.40 9.53 19.34
CA PRO A 16 3.20 8.92 18.75
C PRO A 16 3.47 7.64 17.93
N LEU A 17 4.72 7.43 17.52
CA LEU A 17 5.19 6.28 16.75
C LEU A 17 6.12 5.38 17.58
N TYR A 18 6.09 5.50 18.92
CA TYR A 18 7.11 4.94 19.81
C TYR A 18 7.36 3.44 19.63
N ASP A 19 6.30 2.65 19.54
CA ASP A 19 6.38 1.19 19.35
C ASP A 19 7.03 0.80 18.01
N ASP A 20 6.98 1.71 17.02
CA ASP A 20 7.50 1.52 15.66
C ASP A 20 8.94 2.04 15.49
N LEU A 21 9.53 2.67 16.52
CA LEU A 21 10.90 3.20 16.47
C LEU A 21 11.94 2.08 16.48
N ALA A 22 13.10 2.31 15.86
CA ALA A 22 14.27 1.45 16.02
C ALA A 22 14.76 1.47 17.48
N ALA A 23 15.42 0.40 17.94
CA ALA A 23 15.88 0.29 19.32
C ALA A 23 16.77 1.48 19.74
N ASP A 24 17.72 1.86 18.89
CA ASP A 24 18.62 2.99 19.13
C ASP A 24 17.84 4.31 19.25
N THR A 25 16.83 4.51 18.40
CA THR A 25 15.98 5.69 18.42
C THR A 25 15.09 5.72 19.67
N ARG A 26 14.58 4.57 20.13
CA ARG A 26 13.83 4.48 21.40
C ARG A 26 14.70 4.88 22.57
N LEU A 27 15.95 4.39 22.62
CA LEU A 27 16.89 4.73 23.68
C LEU A 27 17.14 6.23 23.76
N VAL A 28 17.30 6.91 22.62
CA VAL A 28 17.45 8.39 22.58
C VAL A 28 16.20 9.10 23.11
N VAL A 29 15.01 8.63 22.76
CA VAL A 29 13.74 9.19 23.26
C VAL A 29 13.58 8.93 24.76
N GLU A 30 13.90 7.73 25.24
CA GLU A 30 13.85 7.37 26.68
C GLU A 30 14.87 8.18 27.49
N GLU A 31 16.11 8.31 26.99
CA GLU A 31 17.17 9.07 27.64
C GLU A 31 16.78 10.54 27.76
N HIS A 32 16.24 11.14 26.69
CA HIS A 32 15.71 12.50 26.75
C HIS A 32 14.49 12.61 27.65
N ALA A 33 13.58 11.63 27.65
CA ALA A 33 12.41 11.61 28.52
C ALA A 33 12.76 11.47 30.01
N ARG A 34 13.96 10.97 30.37
CA ARG A 34 14.43 10.97 31.76
C ARG A 34 14.77 12.36 32.27
N THR A 35 15.21 13.26 31.40
CA THR A 35 15.62 14.63 31.76
C THR A 35 14.56 15.67 31.42
N CYS A 36 13.71 15.41 30.43
CA CYS A 36 12.63 16.30 29.99
C CYS A 36 11.26 15.85 30.53
N LYS A 37 10.69 16.65 31.43
CA LYS A 37 9.37 16.39 32.04
C LYS A 37 8.23 16.27 31.00
N ILE A 38 8.29 17.06 29.94
CA ILE A 38 7.26 17.08 28.89
C ILE A 38 7.27 15.76 28.12
N CYS A 39 8.44 15.35 27.61
CA CYS A 39 8.59 14.09 26.88
C CYS A 39 8.33 12.89 27.77
N ASN A 40 8.67 12.95 29.06
CA ASN A 40 8.31 11.92 30.04
C ASN A 40 6.80 11.70 30.11
N GLU A 41 6.05 12.79 30.25
CA GLU A 41 4.62 12.72 30.44
C GLU A 41 3.89 12.31 29.16
N GLU A 42 4.34 12.78 27.99
CA GLU A 42 3.84 12.33 26.69
C GLU A 42 4.09 10.84 26.47
N LEU A 43 5.29 10.35 26.78
CA LEU A 43 5.63 8.93 26.68
C LEU A 43 4.80 8.07 27.65
N ARG A 44 4.58 8.56 28.88
CA ARG A 44 3.75 7.87 29.86
C ARG A 44 2.29 7.82 29.43
N ARG A 45 1.75 8.89 28.85
CA ARG A 45 0.39 8.93 28.29
C ARG A 45 0.26 7.99 27.11
N PHE A 46 1.25 7.95 26.22
CA PHE A 46 1.31 6.97 25.14
C PHE A 46 1.23 5.54 25.69
N ASN A 47 2.10 5.17 26.62
CA ASN A 47 2.10 3.85 27.26
C ASN A 47 0.77 3.55 27.98
N ALA A 48 0.17 4.52 28.68
CA ALA A 48 -1.12 4.32 29.35
C ALA A 48 -2.30 4.15 28.38
N THR A 49 -2.23 4.75 27.20
CA THR A 49 -3.32 4.76 26.21
C THR A 49 -3.22 3.60 25.23
N PHE A 50 -1.99 3.24 24.85
CA PHE A 50 -1.72 2.33 23.76
C PHE A 50 -1.16 0.98 24.19
N ALA A 51 -0.75 0.76 25.45
CA ALA A 51 -0.19 -0.52 25.89
C ALA A 51 -1.13 -1.71 25.57
N PRO A 52 -0.79 -2.56 24.59
CA PRO A 52 -1.46 -3.81 24.38
C PRO A 52 -0.50 -4.91 24.86
N LEU A 53 -0.70 -5.46 26.05
CA LEU A 53 -0.22 -6.80 26.45
C LEU A 53 1.08 -7.27 25.76
N ALA A 54 2.19 -6.55 25.92
CA ALA A 54 3.47 -7.01 25.41
C ALA A 54 4.07 -7.96 26.44
N ALA A 55 3.83 -9.25 26.25
CA ALA A 55 4.74 -10.27 26.76
C ALA A 55 6.17 -9.86 26.38
N LYS A 56 7.08 -9.95 27.35
CA LYS A 56 8.53 -9.76 27.15
C LYS A 56 8.99 -10.58 25.94
N GLU A 57 9.11 -9.96 24.78
CA GLU A 57 9.96 -10.51 23.71
C GLU A 57 11.39 -10.09 24.03
N GLU A 58 12.23 -11.11 24.24
CA GLU A 58 13.66 -10.96 24.47
C GLU A 58 14.30 -10.25 23.26
N VAL A 59 15.10 -9.25 23.59
CA VAL A 59 15.72 -8.32 22.66
C VAL A 59 16.89 -8.99 21.95
N GLU A 60 16.74 -9.33 20.67
CA GLU A 60 17.91 -9.62 19.82
C GLU A 60 18.53 -8.31 19.29
N PRO A 61 19.86 -8.13 19.39
CA PRO A 61 20.54 -6.86 19.16
C PRO A 61 20.79 -6.54 17.67
N ASN A 62 20.02 -7.15 16.76
CA ASN A 62 20.25 -7.05 15.33
C ASN A 62 18.94 -6.94 14.54
N ALA A 63 17.97 -6.20 15.09
CA ALA A 63 16.71 -5.94 14.42
C ALA A 63 16.91 -4.91 13.30
N GLU A 64 17.23 -5.41 12.08
CA GLU A 64 16.97 -4.71 10.83
C GLU A 64 15.63 -3.98 10.92
N ILE A 65 15.61 -2.69 10.56
CA ILE A 65 14.42 -1.84 10.55
C ILE A 65 13.35 -2.54 9.70
N LYS A 66 12.44 -3.28 10.35
CA LYS A 66 11.38 -4.00 9.65
C LYS A 66 10.49 -2.96 8.97
N PRO A 67 10.32 -3.01 7.64
CA PRO A 67 9.45 -2.07 6.94
C PRO A 67 8.05 -2.13 7.55
N PHE A 68 7.45 -0.96 7.77
CA PHE A 68 6.12 -0.79 8.35
C PHE A 68 5.13 -1.84 7.81
N LYS A 69 4.85 -2.89 8.59
CA LYS A 69 4.01 -4.03 8.16
C LYS A 69 2.63 -3.56 7.67
N LYS A 70 2.08 -2.54 8.32
CA LYS A 70 0.79 -1.90 7.94
C LYS A 70 0.87 -1.21 6.57
N LEU A 71 1.99 -0.59 6.24
CA LEU A 71 2.18 0.09 4.96
C LEU A 71 2.38 -0.92 3.81
N GLN A 72 3.07 -2.02 4.06
CA GLN A 72 3.16 -3.12 3.10
C GLN A 72 1.81 -3.81 2.86
N ALA A 73 1.03 -4.03 3.92
CA ALA A 73 -0.32 -4.57 3.82
C ALA A 73 -1.25 -3.63 3.05
N PHE A 74 -1.18 -2.32 3.31
CA PHE A 74 -1.97 -1.31 2.58
C PHE A 74 -1.62 -1.30 1.08
N LYS A 75 -0.33 -1.41 0.74
CA LYS A 75 0.11 -1.54 -0.65
C LYS A 75 -0.47 -2.81 -1.29
N ALA A 76 -0.32 -3.96 -0.65
CA ALA A 76 -0.86 -5.21 -1.17
C ALA A 76 -2.39 -5.15 -1.38
N LEU A 77 -3.12 -4.55 -0.43
CA LEU A 77 -4.57 -4.34 -0.52
C LEU A 77 -4.93 -3.47 -1.74
N MET A 78 -4.26 -2.33 -1.93
CA MET A 78 -4.49 -1.44 -3.07
C MET A 78 -4.28 -2.15 -4.40
N VAL A 79 -3.21 -2.93 -4.53
CA VAL A 79 -2.94 -3.71 -5.75
C VAL A 79 -4.03 -4.75 -5.96
N GLY A 80 -4.39 -5.50 -4.91
CA GLY A 80 -5.48 -6.47 -4.95
C GLY A 80 -6.79 -5.87 -5.43
N LEU A 81 -7.14 -4.67 -4.94
CA LEU A 81 -8.35 -3.96 -5.34
C LEU A 81 -8.31 -3.53 -6.82
N LEU A 82 -7.16 -3.03 -7.30
CA LEU A 82 -6.98 -2.64 -8.70
C LEU A 82 -7.06 -3.84 -9.65
N PHE A 83 -6.57 -5.00 -9.24
CA PHE A 83 -6.73 -6.25 -9.99
C PHE A 83 -8.18 -6.72 -9.98
N LEU A 84 -8.82 -6.73 -8.81
CA LEU A 84 -10.22 -7.13 -8.67
C LEU A 84 -11.14 -6.28 -9.56
N ALA A 85 -10.92 -4.97 -9.61
CA ALA A 85 -11.67 -4.07 -10.47
C ALA A 85 -11.56 -4.44 -11.96
N ARG A 86 -10.35 -4.83 -12.43
CA ARG A 86 -10.16 -5.31 -13.81
C ARG A 86 -10.96 -6.58 -14.08
N PHE A 87 -10.85 -7.58 -13.20
CA PHE A 87 -11.56 -8.85 -13.37
C PHE A 87 -13.08 -8.67 -13.35
N LEU A 88 -13.60 -7.80 -12.47
CA LEU A 88 -15.02 -7.46 -12.45
C LEU A 88 -15.45 -6.81 -13.76
N LEU A 89 -14.66 -5.88 -14.29
CA LEU A 89 -14.98 -5.18 -15.53
C LEU A 89 -14.92 -6.13 -16.74
N ILE A 90 -13.92 -7.00 -16.82
CA ILE A 90 -13.85 -8.06 -17.84
C ILE A 90 -15.07 -8.98 -17.72
N GLY A 91 -15.43 -9.42 -16.51
CA GLY A 91 -16.61 -10.25 -16.27
C GLY A 91 -17.90 -9.57 -16.71
N LEU A 92 -18.04 -8.26 -16.48
CA LEU A 92 -19.18 -7.48 -16.94
C LEU A 92 -19.23 -7.39 -18.48
N LEU A 93 -18.09 -7.19 -19.13
CA LEU A 93 -17.99 -7.16 -20.60
C LEU A 93 -18.36 -8.50 -21.22
N VAL A 94 -17.92 -9.61 -20.62
CA VAL A 94 -18.29 -10.97 -21.03
C VAL A 94 -19.79 -11.21 -20.84
N ALA A 95 -20.35 -10.80 -19.70
CA ALA A 95 -21.78 -10.96 -19.42
C ALA A 95 -22.67 -10.11 -20.35
N ALA A 96 -22.16 -8.98 -20.82
CA ALA A 96 -22.83 -8.08 -21.75
C ALA A 96 -22.58 -8.44 -23.23
N PHE A 97 -21.88 -9.54 -23.51
CA PHE A 97 -21.58 -9.96 -24.88
C PHE A 97 -22.84 -10.40 -25.62
N ASP A 98 -23.08 -9.79 -26.78
CA ASP A 98 -24.12 -10.19 -27.72
C ASP A 98 -23.47 -10.75 -29.01
N PRO A 99 -23.63 -12.05 -29.31
CA PRO A 99 -23.09 -12.66 -30.52
C PRO A 99 -23.59 -12.03 -31.83
N ALA A 100 -24.77 -11.40 -31.82
CA ALA A 100 -25.33 -10.73 -32.98
C ALA A 100 -24.65 -9.38 -33.28
N ALA A 101 -23.92 -8.81 -32.31
CA ALA A 101 -23.28 -7.51 -32.42
C ALA A 101 -21.85 -7.50 -31.84
N PRO A 102 -20.92 -8.34 -32.36
CA PRO A 102 -19.57 -8.49 -31.80
C PRO A 102 -18.75 -7.20 -31.82
N ARG A 103 -19.04 -6.27 -32.75
CA ARG A 103 -18.37 -4.96 -32.83
C ARG A 103 -18.67 -4.06 -31.62
N LEU A 104 -19.79 -4.26 -30.92
CA LEU A 104 -20.12 -3.50 -29.71
C LEU A 104 -19.17 -3.85 -28.56
N LEU A 105 -18.68 -5.10 -28.51
CA LEU A 105 -17.76 -5.55 -27.48
C LEU A 105 -16.43 -4.78 -27.55
N GLY A 106 -15.83 -4.65 -28.74
CA GLY A 106 -14.60 -3.87 -28.94
C GLY A 106 -14.76 -2.40 -28.54
N GLY A 107 -15.90 -1.78 -28.88
CA GLY A 107 -16.23 -0.42 -28.44
C GLY A 107 -16.33 -0.30 -26.91
N ASN A 108 -16.97 -1.26 -26.25
CA ASN A 108 -17.11 -1.29 -24.80
C ASN A 108 -15.76 -1.51 -24.09
N ILE A 109 -14.89 -2.35 -24.64
CA ILE A 109 -13.52 -2.55 -24.13
C ILE A 109 -12.77 -1.21 -24.14
N ILE A 110 -12.78 -0.50 -25.27
CA ILE A 110 -12.09 0.80 -25.38
C ILE A 110 -12.74 1.84 -24.45
N MET A 111 -14.06 1.89 -24.35
CA MET A 111 -14.76 2.91 -23.57
C MET A 111 -14.60 2.71 -22.05
N PHE A 112 -14.60 1.46 -21.58
CA PHE A 112 -14.64 1.16 -20.14
C PHE A 112 -13.34 0.56 -19.60
N TYR A 113 -12.69 -0.35 -20.32
CA TYR A 113 -11.45 -0.99 -19.86
C TYR A 113 -10.25 -0.06 -19.96
N PHE A 114 -10.09 0.65 -21.08
CA PHE A 114 -8.92 1.50 -21.31
C PHE A 114 -8.74 2.60 -20.26
N PRO A 115 -9.77 3.40 -19.88
CA PRO A 115 -9.59 4.43 -18.84
C PRO A 115 -9.21 3.86 -17.48
N LEU A 116 -9.79 2.71 -17.10
CA LEU A 116 -9.47 2.03 -15.85
C LEU A 116 -8.03 1.48 -15.86
N ALA A 117 -7.62 0.85 -16.96
CA ALA A 117 -6.26 0.35 -17.16
C ALA A 117 -5.24 1.50 -17.08
N ALA A 118 -5.47 2.60 -17.80
CA ALA A 118 -4.60 3.77 -17.80
C ALA A 118 -4.48 4.42 -16.40
N ALA A 119 -5.60 4.61 -15.70
CA ALA A 119 -5.61 5.19 -14.36
C ALA A 119 -4.87 4.30 -13.36
N SER A 120 -5.14 2.99 -13.39
CA SER A 120 -4.50 2.04 -12.48
C SER A 120 -3.01 1.82 -12.79
N LEU A 121 -2.60 1.83 -14.06
CA LEU A 121 -1.20 1.82 -14.47
C LEU A 121 -0.45 3.07 -13.98
N SER A 122 -1.10 4.24 -14.04
CA SER A 122 -0.54 5.48 -13.51
C SER A 122 -0.25 5.36 -12.01
N ILE A 123 -1.21 4.85 -11.23
CA ILE A 123 -1.00 4.58 -9.80
C ILE A 123 0.13 3.57 -9.60
N LEU A 124 0.16 2.48 -10.38
CA LEU A 124 1.19 1.46 -10.21
C LEU A 124 2.59 1.99 -10.50
N TYR A 125 2.73 2.85 -11.51
CA TYR A 125 3.99 3.45 -11.90
C TYR A 125 4.62 4.28 -10.78
N PHE A 126 3.82 5.07 -10.05
CA PHE A 126 4.33 5.91 -8.96
C PHE A 126 4.66 5.13 -7.68
N PHE A 127 3.91 4.06 -7.37
CA PHE A 127 3.96 3.42 -6.06
C PHE A 127 4.69 2.06 -6.02
N TYR A 128 4.93 1.40 -7.16
CA TYR A 128 5.39 -0.01 -7.21
C TYR A 128 6.66 -0.24 -8.02
N ARG A 129 7.22 -1.45 -7.86
CA ARG A 129 8.43 -1.92 -8.57
C ARG A 129 8.21 -1.90 -10.09
N LYS A 130 9.19 -1.36 -10.81
CA LYS A 130 9.20 -1.22 -12.29
C LYS A 130 8.92 -2.53 -13.05
N LEU A 131 9.26 -3.70 -12.52
CA LEU A 131 9.03 -4.98 -13.20
C LEU A 131 7.53 -5.31 -13.34
N TRP A 132 6.75 -5.13 -12.26
CA TRP A 132 5.31 -5.43 -12.25
C TRP A 132 4.52 -4.49 -13.15
N PHE A 133 4.99 -3.25 -13.29
CA PHE A 133 4.42 -2.29 -14.24
C PHE A 133 4.43 -2.84 -15.67
N TRP A 134 5.58 -3.33 -16.15
CA TRP A 134 5.69 -3.84 -17.52
C TRP A 134 4.84 -5.09 -17.77
N VAL A 135 4.75 -5.99 -16.79
CA VAL A 135 3.87 -7.17 -16.87
C VAL A 135 2.41 -6.76 -17.01
N LEU A 136 1.97 -5.77 -16.22
CA LEU A 136 0.61 -5.23 -16.30
C LEU A 136 0.33 -4.49 -17.61
N VAL A 137 1.29 -3.73 -18.12
CA VAL A 137 1.17 -3.09 -19.44
C VAL A 137 0.95 -4.14 -20.53
N LEU A 138 1.75 -5.21 -20.53
CA LEU A 138 1.62 -6.28 -21.53
C LEU A 138 0.25 -6.98 -21.42
N PHE A 139 -0.20 -7.24 -20.20
CA PHE A 139 -1.53 -7.81 -19.94
C PHE A 139 -2.65 -6.89 -20.42
N ASP A 140 -2.60 -5.59 -20.10
CA ASP A 140 -3.61 -4.62 -20.50
C ASP A 140 -3.64 -4.44 -22.03
N VAL A 141 -2.49 -4.46 -22.70
CA VAL A 141 -2.40 -4.48 -24.17
C VAL A 141 -3.04 -5.75 -24.73
N PHE A 142 -2.74 -6.92 -24.15
CA PHE A 142 -3.35 -8.17 -24.59
C PHE A 142 -4.89 -8.11 -24.50
N ILE A 143 -5.43 -7.57 -23.40
CA ILE A 143 -6.87 -7.40 -23.23
C ILE A 143 -7.46 -6.47 -24.30
N LEU A 144 -6.82 -5.33 -24.56
CA LEU A 144 -7.34 -4.34 -25.50
C LEU A 144 -7.41 -4.87 -26.95
N PHE A 145 -6.50 -5.75 -27.34
CA PHE A 145 -6.39 -6.22 -28.72
C PHE A 145 -6.99 -7.61 -28.97
N PHE A 146 -7.07 -8.47 -27.94
CA PHE A 146 -7.44 -9.88 -28.14
C PHE A 146 -8.66 -10.31 -27.32
N LEU A 147 -9.16 -9.50 -26.37
CA LEU A 147 -10.28 -9.94 -25.52
C LEU A 147 -11.56 -10.15 -26.33
N ASP A 148 -11.83 -9.33 -27.34
CA ASP A 148 -13.00 -9.47 -28.20
C ASP A 148 -12.97 -10.77 -29.02
N GLU A 149 -11.82 -11.08 -29.64
CA GLU A 149 -11.61 -12.33 -30.36
C GLU A 149 -11.72 -13.55 -29.42
N VAL A 150 -11.07 -13.49 -28.25
CA VAL A 150 -11.10 -14.58 -27.26
C VAL A 150 -12.52 -14.87 -26.78
N ILE A 151 -13.31 -13.82 -26.48
CA ILE A 151 -14.70 -13.97 -26.05
C ILE A 151 -15.54 -14.57 -27.18
N TYR A 152 -15.35 -14.10 -28.41
CA TYR A 152 -16.06 -14.62 -29.57
C TYR A 152 -15.81 -16.12 -29.78
N TYR A 153 -14.56 -16.58 -29.73
CA TYR A 153 -14.21 -18.00 -29.88
C TYR A 153 -14.59 -18.89 -28.70
N LEU A 154 -14.74 -18.33 -27.49
CA LEU A 154 -15.12 -19.10 -26.29
C LEU A 154 -16.62 -19.32 -26.17
N LEU A 155 -17.43 -18.40 -26.67
CA LEU A 155 -18.89 -18.38 -26.49
C LEU A 155 -19.68 -18.80 -27.74
N LEU A 156 -19.00 -19.05 -28.87
CA LEU A 156 -19.60 -19.48 -30.13
C LEU A 156 -18.90 -20.74 -30.66
#